data_AF-A0A843KP41-F1
#
_entry.id   AF-A0A843KP41-F1
#
_cell.length_a   1.000
_cell.length_b   1.000
_cell.length_c   1.000
_cell.angle_alpha   90.00
_cell.angle_beta   90.00
_cell.angle_gamma   90.00
#
_symmetry.space_group_name_H-M   'P 1'
#
loop_
_entity.id
_entity.type
_entity.pdbx_description
1 polymer ?
#
loop_
_entity_poly.entity_id
_entity_poly.type
_entity_poly.pdbx_seq_one_letter_code
_entity_poly.pdbx_strand_id
1 'polypeptide(L)'
;MERLSDPYTIRYPQIVGVADESGGHVELIEFFDCTGGAMWVKRHYAQSPLVCSVRTVGATNRYILSAGSADLALEGSVFPAGIAAVAVQGDEIAVTYRGLGGGGVGASICRASASGVVRHKSDPAGGGRLAGSTIWLPRRERVVIGIDDTDTPEEGATWTLAHNIARAVEDDRSRYLSHTIVQLYPVPYRTKNCVAIACEFATSDPGGLARHYRDLLTEYTLSEETGMAVWRGFDTAPLEEFGGKVKRGEVSADDLAAITDGRLSVLMDGRGAIGAVAAIPFFTRYEEALALWNGSG
;
A
#
# COMPACT_ATOMS: atom_id res chain seq x y z
N MET A 1 28.67 -28.42 -7.19
CA MET A 1 27.45 -27.88 -7.81
C MET A 1 26.35 -28.00 -6.78
N GLU A 2 25.87 -26.88 -6.24
CA GLU A 2 24.72 -26.90 -5.34
C GLU A 2 23.48 -27.41 -6.10
N ARG A 3 22.73 -28.32 -5.49
CA ARG A 3 21.50 -28.86 -6.06
C ARG A 3 20.33 -28.04 -5.51
N LEU A 4 19.40 -27.65 -6.38
CA LEU A 4 18.16 -27.03 -5.98
C LEU A 4 17.31 -28.04 -5.18
N SER A 5 16.89 -27.65 -3.97
CA SER A 5 16.08 -28.51 -3.09
C SER A 5 14.62 -28.59 -3.52
N ASP A 6 14.08 -27.52 -4.10
CA ASP A 6 12.74 -27.46 -4.68
C ASP A 6 12.74 -26.59 -5.95
N PRO A 7 12.98 -27.17 -7.14
CA PRO A 7 13.17 -26.41 -8.37
C PRO A 7 11.86 -25.91 -9.00
N TYR A 8 10.69 -26.26 -8.46
CA TYR A 8 9.38 -25.97 -9.07
C TYR A 8 8.49 -25.05 -8.23
N THR A 9 8.97 -24.60 -7.07
CA THR A 9 8.25 -23.64 -6.24
C THR A 9 9.07 -22.37 -6.04
N ILE A 10 8.37 -21.27 -5.79
CA ILE A 10 8.96 -20.00 -5.38
C ILE A 10 8.27 -19.55 -4.11
N ARG A 11 8.95 -18.71 -3.32
CA ARG A 11 8.36 -18.10 -2.14
C ARG A 11 8.12 -16.62 -2.41
N TYR A 12 6.88 -16.18 -2.28
CA TYR A 12 6.58 -14.74 -2.29
C TYR A 12 7.26 -14.11 -1.07
N PRO A 13 8.04 -13.02 -1.23
CA PRO A 13 8.71 -12.35 -0.11
C PRO A 13 7.74 -12.02 1.03
N GLN A 14 6.57 -11.49 0.69
CA GLN A 14 5.54 -11.08 1.63
C GLN A 14 4.17 -10.99 0.97
N ILE A 15 3.13 -11.26 1.74
CA ILE A 15 1.74 -10.96 1.36
C ILE A 15 1.10 -10.16 2.50
N VAL A 16 0.47 -9.05 2.17
CA VAL A 16 -0.23 -8.18 3.12
C VAL A 16 -1.68 -8.00 2.67
N GLY A 17 -2.61 -8.12 3.62
CA GLY A 17 -4.02 -7.83 3.41
C GLY A 17 -4.43 -6.57 4.16
N VAL A 18 -5.11 -5.67 3.46
CA VAL A 18 -5.73 -4.46 4.02
C VAL A 18 -7.21 -4.56 3.77
N ALA A 19 -8.04 -4.46 4.81
CA ALA A 19 -9.49 -4.44 4.65
C ALA A 19 -10.02 -3.00 4.74
N ASP A 20 -11.11 -2.72 4.04
CA ASP A 20 -11.92 -1.54 4.32
C ASP A 20 -12.61 -1.66 5.69
N GLU A 21 -13.20 -0.56 6.13
CA GLU A 21 -13.85 -0.43 7.43
C GLU A 21 -15.03 -1.42 7.55
N SER A 22 -15.74 -1.65 6.43
CA SER A 22 -16.88 -2.56 6.35
C SER A 22 -16.49 -4.05 6.29
N GLY A 23 -15.27 -4.37 5.86
CA GLY A 23 -14.84 -5.72 5.51
C GLY A 23 -15.37 -6.21 4.15
N GLY A 24 -16.04 -5.36 3.38
CA GLY A 24 -16.58 -5.65 2.06
C GLY A 24 -15.52 -5.63 0.95
N HIS A 25 -14.42 -4.89 1.16
CA HIS A 25 -13.30 -4.82 0.23
C HIS A 25 -11.97 -5.11 0.90
N VAL A 26 -11.07 -5.73 0.14
CA VAL A 26 -9.70 -6.03 0.57
C VAL A 26 -8.73 -5.58 -0.52
N GLU A 27 -7.69 -4.84 -0.14
CA GLU A 27 -6.49 -4.74 -0.97
C GLU A 27 -5.50 -5.83 -0.57
N LEU A 28 -5.28 -6.77 -1.48
CA LEU A 28 -4.28 -7.81 -1.36
C LEU A 28 -2.99 -7.35 -2.04
N ILE A 29 -1.90 -7.27 -1.28
CA ILE A 29 -0.61 -6.77 -1.73
C ILE A 29 0.38 -7.94 -1.72
N GLU A 30 0.73 -8.41 -2.91
CA GLU A 30 1.68 -9.50 -3.11
C GLU A 30 3.03 -8.94 -3.55
N PHE A 31 4.03 -9.05 -2.69
CA PHE A 31 5.42 -8.73 -3.03
C PHE A 31 6.00 -9.87 -3.88
N PHE A 32 6.83 -9.52 -4.86
CA PHE A 32 7.44 -10.50 -5.76
C PHE A 32 8.93 -10.22 -6.01
N ASP A 33 9.68 -11.29 -6.25
CA ASP A 33 11.05 -11.30 -6.77
C ASP A 33 11.10 -11.88 -8.20
N CYS A 34 10.10 -12.67 -8.59
CA CYS A 34 9.91 -13.21 -9.93
C CYS A 34 8.96 -12.33 -10.76
N THR A 35 9.50 -11.33 -11.47
CA THR A 35 8.72 -10.41 -12.32
C THR A 35 7.87 -11.12 -13.38
N GLY A 36 8.41 -12.17 -14.02
CA GLY A 36 7.68 -12.94 -15.02
C GLY A 36 6.44 -13.63 -14.45
N GLY A 37 6.59 -14.27 -13.27
CA GLY A 37 5.49 -14.86 -12.53
C GLY A 37 4.47 -13.80 -12.10
N ALA A 38 4.95 -12.65 -11.61
CA ALA A 38 4.11 -11.52 -11.20
C ALA A 38 3.24 -10.98 -12.34
N MET A 39 3.81 -10.77 -13.53
CA MET A 39 3.05 -10.27 -14.69
C MET A 39 2.03 -11.31 -15.18
N TRP A 40 2.40 -12.59 -15.12
CA TRP A 40 1.50 -13.68 -15.47
C TRP A 40 0.30 -13.76 -14.51
N VAL A 41 0.52 -13.73 -13.18
CA VAL A 41 -0.59 -13.78 -12.22
C VAL A 41 -1.46 -12.53 -12.31
N LYS A 42 -0.87 -11.33 -12.48
CA LYS A 42 -1.62 -10.09 -12.71
C LYS A 42 -2.60 -10.23 -13.87
N ARG A 43 -2.14 -10.75 -15.01
CA ARG A 43 -2.99 -10.93 -16.21
C ARG A 43 -4.12 -11.92 -15.99
N HIS A 44 -3.82 -13.08 -15.40
CA HIS A 44 -4.80 -14.16 -15.31
C HIS A 44 -5.74 -14.00 -14.11
N TYR A 45 -5.22 -13.61 -12.95
CA TYR A 45 -6.05 -13.48 -11.73
C TYR A 45 -7.01 -12.30 -11.84
N ALA A 46 -6.69 -11.27 -12.64
CA ALA A 46 -7.62 -10.18 -12.97
C ALA A 46 -8.96 -10.64 -13.57
N GLN A 47 -9.02 -11.86 -14.12
CA GLN A 47 -10.25 -12.43 -14.68
C GLN A 47 -11.16 -13.04 -13.60
N SER A 48 -10.69 -13.14 -12.35
CA SER A 48 -11.49 -13.68 -11.26
C SER A 48 -12.66 -12.73 -10.93
N PRO A 49 -13.89 -13.21 -10.74
CA PRO A 49 -15.06 -12.34 -10.52
C PRO A 49 -14.95 -11.42 -9.30
N LEU A 50 -14.15 -11.81 -8.30
CA LEU A 50 -13.93 -11.04 -7.08
C LEU A 50 -12.88 -9.92 -7.23
N VAL A 51 -12.12 -9.89 -8.33
CA VAL A 51 -11.07 -8.88 -8.54
C VAL A 51 -11.67 -7.65 -9.21
N CYS A 52 -11.84 -6.57 -8.47
CA CYS A 52 -12.33 -5.29 -8.97
C CYS A 52 -11.28 -4.59 -9.83
N SER A 53 -10.01 -4.64 -9.40
CA SER A 53 -8.89 -4.10 -10.17
C SER A 53 -7.56 -4.72 -9.72
N VAL A 54 -6.56 -4.64 -10.59
CA VAL A 54 -5.18 -4.99 -10.24
C VAL A 54 -4.21 -3.98 -10.83
N ARG A 55 -3.22 -3.56 -10.04
CA ARG A 55 -2.10 -2.73 -10.50
C ARG A 55 -0.76 -3.26 -10.01
N THR A 56 0.31 -2.86 -10.69
CA THR A 56 1.69 -3.14 -10.27
C THR A 56 2.27 -1.86 -9.72
N VAL A 57 2.80 -1.90 -8.51
CA VAL A 57 3.38 -0.76 -7.81
C VAL A 57 4.75 -1.20 -7.29
N GLY A 58 5.82 -0.74 -7.93
CA GLY A 58 7.18 -1.23 -7.64
C GLY A 58 7.27 -2.76 -7.77
N ALA A 59 7.76 -3.41 -6.71
CA ALA A 59 7.88 -4.86 -6.61
C ALA A 59 6.61 -5.55 -6.03
N THR A 60 5.43 -4.94 -6.19
CA THR A 60 4.17 -5.48 -5.69
C THR A 60 3.10 -5.56 -6.78
N ASN A 61 2.30 -6.61 -6.75
CA ASN A 61 0.99 -6.62 -7.39
C ASN A 61 -0.07 -6.37 -6.32
N ARG A 62 -0.99 -5.44 -6.60
CA ARG A 62 -2.02 -5.01 -5.67
C ARG A 62 -3.38 -5.22 -6.27
N TYR A 63 -4.20 -6.04 -5.63
CA TYR A 63 -5.53 -6.41 -6.08
C TYR A 63 -6.56 -5.78 -5.16
N ILE A 64 -7.51 -5.03 -5.73
CA ILE A 64 -8.74 -4.67 -5.02
C ILE A 64 -9.72 -5.80 -5.21
N LEU A 65 -10.16 -6.40 -4.10
CA LEU A 65 -11.00 -7.57 -4.07
C LEU A 65 -12.32 -7.26 -3.37
N SER A 66 -13.43 -7.79 -3.88
CA SER A 66 -14.69 -7.86 -3.14
C SER A 66 -14.74 -9.12 -2.29
N ALA A 67 -15.22 -8.98 -1.04
CA ALA A 67 -15.48 -10.11 -0.17
C ALA A 67 -16.61 -10.98 -0.75
N GLY A 68 -16.44 -12.31 -0.68
CA GLY A 68 -17.38 -13.27 -1.25
C GLY A 68 -16.69 -14.53 -1.76
N SER A 69 -17.44 -15.35 -2.48
CA SER A 69 -16.95 -16.56 -3.13
C SER A 69 -17.51 -16.67 -4.54
N ALA A 70 -16.70 -17.16 -5.48
CA ALA A 70 -17.11 -17.38 -6.85
C ALA A 70 -16.50 -18.69 -7.38
N ASP A 71 -17.28 -19.40 -8.20
CA ASP A 71 -16.75 -20.50 -8.99
C ASP A 71 -15.88 -19.96 -10.12
N LEU A 72 -14.71 -20.56 -10.31
CA LEU A 72 -13.80 -20.18 -11.38
C LEU A 72 -13.97 -21.16 -12.55
N ALA A 73 -14.39 -20.63 -13.69
CA ALA A 73 -14.42 -21.37 -14.97
C ALA A 73 -13.00 -21.54 -15.51
N LEU A 74 -12.16 -22.30 -14.81
CA LEU A 74 -10.75 -22.43 -15.13
C LEU A 74 -10.55 -23.14 -16.46
N GLU A 75 -9.72 -22.55 -17.32
CA GLU A 75 -9.35 -23.07 -18.62
C GLU A 75 -7.85 -22.90 -18.84
N GLY A 76 -7.17 -23.97 -19.24
CA GLY A 76 -5.74 -23.92 -19.56
C GLY A 76 -5.43 -22.83 -20.58
N SER A 77 -4.31 -22.12 -20.39
CA SER A 77 -3.84 -21.01 -21.25
C SER A 77 -4.73 -19.75 -21.31
N VAL A 78 -6.01 -19.81 -20.93
CA VAL A 78 -6.95 -18.67 -20.99
C VAL A 78 -7.20 -18.09 -19.60
N PHE A 79 -7.70 -18.92 -18.69
CA PHE A 79 -7.90 -18.59 -17.28
C PHE A 79 -7.46 -19.75 -16.38
N PRO A 80 -6.15 -20.02 -16.32
CA PRO A 80 -5.62 -21.22 -15.69
C PRO A 80 -5.58 -21.16 -14.15
N ALA A 81 -5.70 -19.97 -13.55
CA ALA A 81 -5.72 -19.79 -12.10
C ALA A 81 -6.30 -18.42 -11.72
N GLY A 82 -6.86 -18.32 -10.51
CA GLY A 82 -7.47 -17.10 -9.99
C GLY A 82 -7.81 -17.15 -8.49
N ILE A 83 -8.52 -16.13 -8.03
CA ILE A 83 -8.99 -15.94 -6.65
C ILE A 83 -10.46 -16.35 -6.56
N ALA A 84 -10.73 -17.43 -5.81
CA ALA A 84 -12.05 -18.05 -5.71
C ALA A 84 -12.85 -17.58 -4.50
N ALA A 85 -12.20 -17.12 -3.42
CA ALA A 85 -12.90 -16.57 -2.27
C ALA A 85 -12.05 -15.56 -1.50
N VAL A 86 -12.73 -14.57 -0.91
CA VAL A 86 -12.18 -13.59 0.02
C VAL A 86 -13.14 -13.45 1.19
N ALA A 87 -12.64 -13.57 2.42
CA ALA A 87 -13.46 -13.39 3.61
C ALA A 87 -12.70 -12.57 4.65
N VAL A 88 -13.38 -11.60 5.26
CA VAL A 88 -12.86 -10.83 6.40
C VAL A 88 -13.60 -11.30 7.64
N GLN A 89 -12.89 -11.89 8.60
CA GLN A 89 -13.47 -12.47 9.81
C GLN A 89 -12.64 -12.09 11.02
N GLY A 90 -13.23 -11.29 11.93
CA GLY A 90 -12.51 -10.81 13.10
C GLY A 90 -11.24 -10.04 12.72
N ASP A 91 -10.10 -10.57 13.15
CA ASP A 91 -8.75 -10.08 12.94
C ASP A 91 -8.00 -10.78 11.79
N GLU A 92 -8.68 -11.58 10.97
CA GLU A 92 -8.09 -12.28 9.83
C GLU A 92 -8.78 -11.93 8.50
N ILE A 93 -7.99 -11.97 7.42
CA ILE A 93 -8.42 -11.94 6.04
C ILE A 93 -8.03 -13.29 5.42
N ALA A 94 -9.01 -14.04 4.94
CA ALA A 94 -8.82 -15.28 4.22
C ALA A 94 -8.88 -15.04 2.71
N VAL A 95 -7.89 -15.54 1.96
CA VAL A 95 -7.89 -15.52 0.48
C VAL A 95 -7.70 -16.93 -0.03
N THR A 96 -8.63 -17.38 -0.88
CA THR A 96 -8.62 -18.71 -1.49
C THR A 96 -8.28 -18.60 -2.97
N TYR A 97 -7.27 -19.34 -3.38
CA TYR A 97 -6.80 -19.43 -4.76
C TYR A 97 -7.14 -20.81 -5.34
N ARG A 98 -7.34 -20.86 -6.66
CA ARG A 98 -7.52 -22.11 -7.41
C ARG A 98 -6.76 -22.02 -8.73
N GLY A 99 -6.24 -23.15 -9.20
CA GLY A 99 -5.54 -23.21 -10.47
C GLY A 99 -5.36 -24.62 -11.02
N LEU A 100 -5.15 -24.70 -12.33
CA LEU A 100 -4.87 -25.92 -13.10
C LEU A 100 -3.38 -26.05 -13.39
N GLY A 101 -2.83 -27.27 -13.24
CA GLY A 101 -1.47 -27.60 -13.64
C GLY A 101 -0.42 -26.69 -12.97
N GLY A 102 0.41 -26.01 -13.78
CA GLY A 102 1.41 -25.07 -13.28
C GLY A 102 0.80 -23.86 -12.55
N GLY A 103 -0.37 -23.39 -12.98
CA GLY A 103 -1.13 -22.35 -12.27
C GLY A 103 -1.58 -22.81 -10.88
N GLY A 104 -1.86 -24.11 -10.73
CA GLY A 104 -2.17 -24.75 -9.45
C GLY A 104 -1.00 -24.76 -8.46
N VAL A 105 0.25 -24.81 -8.94
CA VAL A 105 1.45 -24.72 -8.07
C VAL A 105 1.56 -23.31 -7.47
N GLY A 106 1.41 -22.28 -8.29
CA GLY A 106 1.36 -20.89 -7.84
C GLY A 106 0.16 -20.59 -6.93
N ALA A 107 -0.99 -21.18 -7.23
CA ALA A 107 -2.23 -21.06 -6.44
C ALA A 107 -2.21 -21.89 -5.15
N SER A 108 -1.20 -22.72 -4.89
CA SER A 108 -1.14 -23.57 -3.70
C SER A 108 0.03 -23.16 -2.81
N ILE A 109 1.22 -23.72 -3.07
CA ILE A 109 2.35 -23.69 -2.14
C ILE A 109 3.15 -22.39 -2.20
N CYS A 110 3.22 -21.72 -3.35
CA CYS A 110 4.09 -20.56 -3.51
C CYS A 110 3.71 -19.36 -2.63
N ARG A 111 2.42 -19.22 -2.31
CA ARG A 111 1.88 -18.17 -1.42
C ARG A 111 1.80 -18.60 0.04
N ALA A 112 1.63 -19.90 0.27
CA ALA A 112 1.40 -20.48 1.59
C ALA A 112 2.53 -20.18 2.58
N SER A 113 3.78 -20.09 2.11
CA SER A 113 4.96 -19.83 2.94
C SER A 113 5.39 -18.36 2.96
N ALA A 114 4.64 -17.45 2.33
CA ALA A 114 5.01 -16.04 2.27
C ALA A 114 5.05 -15.40 3.66
N SER A 115 5.97 -14.44 3.88
CA SER A 115 5.93 -13.65 5.11
C SER A 115 4.60 -12.92 5.22
N GLY A 116 4.04 -12.84 6.43
CA GLY A 116 2.72 -12.25 6.69
C GLY A 116 1.54 -13.23 6.65
N VAL A 117 1.73 -14.46 6.14
CA VAL A 117 0.74 -15.53 6.26
C VAL A 117 0.79 -16.13 7.66
N VAL A 118 -0.33 -16.08 8.40
CA VAL A 118 -0.47 -16.61 9.76
C VAL A 118 -0.66 -18.13 9.73
N ARG A 119 -1.49 -18.59 8.79
CA ARG A 119 -1.78 -20.01 8.56
C ARG A 119 -2.25 -20.22 7.12
N HIS A 120 -2.15 -21.45 6.66
CA HIS A 120 -2.62 -21.82 5.33
C HIS A 120 -3.20 -23.24 5.31
N LYS A 121 -3.97 -23.53 4.27
CA LYS A 121 -4.41 -24.87 3.89
C LYS A 121 -4.16 -25.02 2.40
N SER A 122 -3.43 -26.04 1.97
CA SER A 122 -3.03 -26.21 0.57
C SER A 122 -3.29 -27.63 0.10
N ASP A 123 -3.77 -27.76 -1.14
CA ASP A 123 -3.91 -29.05 -1.81
C ASP A 123 -2.56 -29.49 -2.41
N PRO A 124 -2.32 -30.81 -2.60
CA PRO A 124 -1.17 -31.28 -3.39
C PRO A 124 -1.22 -30.73 -4.82
N ALA A 125 -0.10 -30.18 -5.32
CA ALA A 125 -0.06 -29.47 -6.60
C ALA A 125 0.84 -30.14 -7.65
N GLY A 126 0.67 -29.73 -8.93
CA GLY A 126 1.45 -30.19 -10.07
C GLY A 126 0.75 -31.23 -10.96
N GLY A 127 1.40 -31.57 -12.09
CA GLY A 127 0.96 -32.68 -12.96
C GLY A 127 -0.41 -32.51 -13.62
N GLY A 128 -0.84 -31.28 -13.94
CA GLY A 128 -2.13 -31.01 -14.60
C GLY A 128 -3.36 -31.01 -13.67
N ARG A 129 -3.17 -31.21 -12.36
CA ARG A 129 -4.27 -31.28 -11.39
C ARG A 129 -4.86 -29.90 -11.09
N LEU A 130 -6.14 -29.89 -10.70
CA LEU A 130 -6.73 -28.77 -9.98
C LEU A 130 -6.13 -28.74 -8.57
N ALA A 131 -5.57 -27.61 -8.18
CA ALA A 131 -5.04 -27.39 -6.84
C ALA A 131 -5.33 -25.97 -6.40
N GLY A 132 -5.32 -25.74 -5.09
CA GLY A 132 -5.40 -24.40 -4.54
C GLY A 132 -4.91 -24.33 -3.12
N SER A 133 -5.04 -23.14 -2.54
CA SER A 133 -4.83 -22.92 -1.13
C SER A 133 -5.74 -21.83 -0.61
N THR A 134 -5.98 -21.87 0.68
CA THR A 134 -6.46 -20.71 1.43
C THR A 134 -5.32 -20.25 2.33
N ILE A 135 -5.00 -18.97 2.28
CA ILE A 135 -4.09 -18.31 3.23
C ILE A 135 -4.90 -17.39 4.14
N TRP A 136 -4.45 -17.25 5.39
CA TRP A 136 -5.00 -16.30 6.34
C TRP A 136 -3.93 -15.27 6.70
N LEU A 137 -4.30 -14.00 6.56
CA LEU A 137 -3.47 -12.83 6.80
C LEU A 137 -4.07 -12.07 7.99
N PRO A 138 -3.27 -11.35 8.79
CA PRO A 138 -3.83 -10.43 9.77
C PRO A 138 -4.62 -9.33 9.05
N ARG A 139 -5.83 -9.04 9.54
CA ARG A 139 -6.63 -7.90 9.11
C ARG A 139 -5.94 -6.63 9.55
N ARG A 140 -5.58 -5.79 8.58
CA ARG A 140 -4.97 -4.47 8.81
C ARG A 140 -5.83 -3.39 8.19
N GLU A 141 -5.80 -2.20 8.79
CA GLU A 141 -6.32 -0.99 8.17
C GLU A 141 -5.20 -0.28 7.38
N ARG A 142 -5.61 0.52 6.40
CA ARG A 142 -4.70 1.42 5.70
C ARG A 142 -4.46 2.66 6.55
N VAL A 143 -3.18 3.01 6.70
CA VAL A 143 -2.75 4.28 7.26
C VAL A 143 -1.81 4.94 6.26
N VAL A 144 -2.07 6.21 5.93
CA VAL A 144 -1.16 7.03 5.11
C VAL A 144 -0.68 8.19 5.96
N ILE A 145 0.63 8.31 6.12
CA ILE A 145 1.28 9.37 6.89
C ILE A 145 1.86 10.39 5.92
N GLY A 146 1.33 11.61 5.95
CA GLY A 146 1.82 12.77 5.22
C GLY A 146 2.85 13.55 6.03
N ILE A 147 3.92 14.00 5.38
CA ILE A 147 5.03 14.76 6.02
C ILE A 147 5.51 15.85 5.08
N ASP A 148 5.82 17.02 5.62
CA ASP A 148 6.46 18.11 4.87
C ASP A 148 7.28 19.01 5.81
N ASP A 149 8.16 19.83 5.22
CA ASP A 149 8.95 20.86 5.90
C ASP A 149 9.81 20.29 7.04
N THR A 150 10.69 19.33 6.74
CA THR A 150 11.56 18.69 7.75
C THR A 150 13.04 19.02 7.61
N ASP A 151 13.44 19.56 6.46
CA ASP A 151 14.81 19.90 6.11
C ASP A 151 15.02 21.42 6.05
N THR A 152 16.28 21.85 6.07
CA THR A 152 16.68 23.26 5.94
C THR A 152 17.35 23.49 4.59
N PRO A 153 17.59 24.75 4.18
CA PRO A 153 18.36 25.03 2.97
C PRO A 153 19.79 24.47 3.00
N GLU A 154 20.35 24.25 4.19
CA GLU A 154 21.73 23.80 4.43
C GLU A 154 21.86 22.29 4.64
N GLU A 155 20.86 21.62 5.25
CA GLU A 155 20.96 20.24 5.70
C GLU A 155 19.64 19.47 5.57
N GLY A 156 19.76 18.16 5.34
CA GLY A 156 18.63 17.23 5.35
C GLY A 156 17.98 17.01 3.99
N ALA A 157 17.05 16.06 3.95
CA ALA A 157 16.17 15.82 2.83
C ALA A 157 14.89 15.13 3.32
N THR A 158 13.74 15.77 3.15
CA THR A 158 12.46 15.27 3.69
C THR A 158 12.14 13.84 3.25
N TRP A 159 12.45 13.47 1.99
CA TRP A 159 12.15 12.13 1.47
C TRP A 159 13.00 11.00 2.07
N THR A 160 14.28 11.23 2.36
CA THR A 160 15.15 10.20 2.96
C THR A 160 14.81 10.01 4.42
N LEU A 161 14.56 11.11 5.14
CA LEU A 161 14.13 11.07 6.54
C LEU A 161 12.83 10.27 6.67
N ALA A 162 11.82 10.60 5.86
CA ALA A 162 10.55 9.88 5.86
C ALA A 162 10.71 8.38 5.53
N HIS A 163 11.53 8.04 4.53
CA HIS A 163 11.79 6.63 4.20
C HIS A 163 12.47 5.88 5.36
N ASN A 164 13.47 6.48 5.99
CA ASN A 164 14.23 5.85 7.07
C ASN A 164 13.37 5.65 8.33
N ILE A 165 12.56 6.66 8.71
CA ILE A 165 11.60 6.52 9.81
C ILE A 165 10.58 5.43 9.47
N ALA A 166 10.00 5.43 8.27
CA ALA A 166 9.02 4.43 7.86
C ALA A 166 9.57 3.00 7.95
N ARG A 167 10.85 2.80 7.60
CA ARG A 167 11.56 1.51 7.77
C ARG A 167 11.83 1.18 9.23
N ALA A 168 12.15 2.16 10.06
CA ALA A 168 12.44 1.96 11.48
C ALA A 168 11.20 1.59 12.31
N VAL A 169 10.03 2.13 11.95
CA VAL A 169 8.77 1.83 12.65
C VAL A 169 8.05 0.57 12.12
N GLU A 170 8.58 -0.06 11.07
CA GLU A 170 8.00 -1.28 10.52
C GLU A 170 8.18 -2.46 11.48
N ASP A 171 7.09 -3.16 11.77
CA ASP A 171 7.06 -4.34 12.61
C ASP A 171 6.00 -5.36 12.12
N ASP A 172 5.69 -6.39 12.93
CA ASP A 172 4.69 -7.39 12.54
C ASP A 172 3.25 -6.86 12.55
N ARG A 173 2.97 -5.79 13.30
CA ARG A 173 1.64 -5.15 13.35
C ARG A 173 1.50 -4.12 12.23
N SER A 174 2.56 -3.38 11.92
CA SER A 174 2.63 -2.26 10.98
C SER A 174 3.61 -2.54 9.86
N ARG A 175 3.10 -2.84 8.66
CA ARG A 175 3.89 -3.08 7.45
C ARG A 175 3.98 -1.80 6.63
N TYR A 176 5.20 -1.35 6.35
CA TYR A 176 5.46 -0.26 5.41
C TYR A 176 5.32 -0.77 3.96
N LEU A 177 4.47 -0.11 3.17
CA LEU A 177 4.08 -0.60 1.84
C LEU A 177 4.71 0.19 0.69
N SER A 178 4.74 1.51 0.82
CA SER A 178 5.31 2.41 -0.18
C SER A 178 5.54 3.80 0.41
N HIS A 179 6.46 4.57 -0.16
CA HIS A 179 6.37 6.03 -0.10
C HIS A 179 6.03 6.60 -1.46
N THR A 180 5.59 7.85 -1.46
CA THR A 180 5.44 8.69 -2.66
C THR A 180 5.96 10.09 -2.36
N ILE A 181 6.81 10.62 -3.25
CA ILE A 181 7.23 12.02 -3.25
C ILE A 181 6.19 12.80 -4.06
N VAL A 182 5.62 13.84 -3.46
CA VAL A 182 4.57 14.66 -4.05
C VAL A 182 5.11 16.06 -4.28
N GLN A 183 5.20 16.43 -5.55
CA GLN A 183 5.60 17.75 -6.00
C GLN A 183 4.44 18.73 -5.81
N LEU A 184 4.64 19.76 -4.99
CA LEU A 184 3.65 20.79 -4.71
C LEU A 184 3.90 22.07 -5.52
N TYR A 185 2.95 23.00 -5.45
CA TYR A 185 3.08 24.31 -6.08
C TYR A 185 4.26 25.09 -5.44
N PRO A 186 5.20 25.66 -6.23
CA PRO A 186 6.34 26.37 -5.67
C PRO A 186 5.96 27.68 -4.95
N VAL A 187 5.93 27.64 -3.61
CA VAL A 187 5.67 28.81 -2.74
C VAL A 187 6.97 29.54 -2.36
N PRO A 188 6.94 30.82 -1.92
CA PRO A 188 8.15 31.60 -1.62
C PRO A 188 9.04 31.03 -0.50
N TYR A 189 8.44 30.36 0.48
CA TYR A 189 9.10 29.82 1.68
C TYR A 189 9.52 28.34 1.54
N ARG A 190 9.47 27.79 0.33
CA ARG A 190 9.86 26.39 0.05
C ARG A 190 11.35 26.14 0.32
N THR A 191 11.68 24.88 0.63
CA THR A 191 13.01 24.35 0.30
C THR A 191 13.16 24.21 -1.22
N LYS A 192 14.36 23.89 -1.72
CA LYS A 192 14.66 23.95 -3.17
C LYS A 192 13.60 23.30 -4.08
N ASN A 193 13.02 22.17 -3.65
CA ASN A 193 12.13 21.37 -4.50
C ASN A 193 10.64 21.41 -4.13
N CYS A 194 10.23 21.98 -2.98
CA CYS A 194 8.81 22.05 -2.58
C CYS A 194 8.06 20.70 -2.69
N VAL A 195 8.57 19.68 -2.00
CA VAL A 195 8.00 18.32 -2.04
C VAL A 195 7.54 17.87 -0.65
N ALA A 196 6.35 17.30 -0.59
CA ALA A 196 5.83 16.58 0.57
C ALA A 196 5.87 15.07 0.32
N ILE A 197 5.75 14.28 1.39
CA ILE A 197 5.88 12.81 1.34
C ILE A 197 4.61 12.17 1.87
N ALA A 198 4.15 11.11 1.19
CA ALA A 198 3.13 10.21 1.69
C ALA A 198 3.74 8.81 1.90
N CYS A 199 3.78 8.34 3.15
CA CYS A 199 4.19 6.99 3.54
C CYS A 199 2.95 6.13 3.81
N GLU A 200 2.80 5.04 3.05
CA GLU A 200 1.67 4.13 3.15
C GLU A 200 2.02 2.92 4.02
N PHE A 201 1.11 2.57 4.93
CA PHE A 201 1.21 1.43 5.82
C PHE A 201 -0.07 0.59 5.80
N ALA A 202 0.09 -0.70 6.05
CA ALA A 202 -0.96 -1.57 6.55
C ALA A 202 -0.69 -1.81 8.03
N THR A 203 -1.62 -1.51 8.93
CA THR A 203 -1.40 -1.72 10.37
C THR A 203 -2.61 -2.25 11.13
N SER A 204 -2.36 -3.02 12.19
CA SER A 204 -3.33 -3.34 13.25
C SER A 204 -3.11 -2.53 14.53
N ASP A 205 -2.17 -1.57 14.52
CA ASP A 205 -1.92 -0.59 15.58
C ASP A 205 -1.73 0.84 15.04
N PRO A 206 -2.79 1.47 14.54
CA PRO A 206 -2.71 2.79 13.92
C PRO A 206 -2.19 3.86 14.89
N GLY A 207 -2.66 3.81 16.13
CA GLY A 207 -2.26 4.75 17.18
C GLY A 207 -0.81 4.53 17.61
N GLY A 208 -0.37 3.28 17.75
CA GLY A 208 1.04 2.95 18.03
C GLY A 208 1.97 3.39 16.92
N LEU A 209 1.62 3.08 15.67
CA LEU A 209 2.36 3.50 14.48
C LEU A 209 2.51 5.02 14.42
N ALA A 210 1.39 5.76 14.52
CA ALA A 210 1.40 7.21 14.44
C ALA A 210 2.25 7.86 15.53
N ARG A 211 2.17 7.36 16.77
CA ARG A 211 3.00 7.85 17.89
C ARG A 211 4.48 7.61 17.65
N HIS A 212 4.86 6.37 17.34
CA HIS A 212 6.28 6.02 17.13
C HIS A 212 6.89 6.78 15.94
N TYR A 213 6.12 6.93 14.86
CA TYR A 213 6.54 7.72 13.70
C TYR A 213 6.78 9.18 14.10
N ARG A 214 5.82 9.80 14.81
CA ARG A 214 5.93 11.18 15.28
C ARG A 214 7.13 11.37 16.21
N ASP A 215 7.37 10.43 17.12
CA ASP A 215 8.46 10.54 18.10
C ASP A 215 9.83 10.57 17.38
N LEU A 216 10.06 9.69 16.40
CA LEU A 216 11.27 9.72 15.56
C LEU A 216 11.33 10.96 14.65
N LEU A 217 10.19 11.40 14.09
CA LEU A 217 10.15 12.60 13.27
C LEU A 217 10.50 13.85 14.09
N THR A 218 10.03 13.92 15.33
CA THR A 218 10.34 15.01 16.27
C THR A 218 11.82 15.00 16.66
N GLU A 219 12.43 13.82 16.82
CA GLU A 219 13.84 13.68 17.15
C GLU A 219 14.76 14.15 16.02
N TYR A 220 14.40 13.85 14.76
CA TYR A 220 15.31 14.00 13.63
C TYR A 220 14.95 15.14 12.66
N THR A 221 13.79 15.78 12.80
CA THR A 221 13.48 16.96 11.98
C THR A 221 14.41 18.12 12.28
N LEU A 222 14.77 18.88 11.25
CA LEU A 222 15.61 20.08 11.33
C LEU A 222 14.80 21.37 11.26
N SER A 223 13.47 21.28 11.14
CA SER A 223 12.56 22.41 10.96
C SER A 223 11.54 22.48 12.10
N GLU A 224 11.32 23.69 12.64
CA GLU A 224 10.23 23.96 13.59
C GLU A 224 8.86 24.02 12.91
N GLU A 225 8.84 24.04 11.58
CA GLU A 225 7.64 24.16 10.75
C GLU A 225 7.13 22.81 10.24
N THR A 226 7.69 21.72 10.75
CA THR A 226 7.34 20.36 10.33
C THR A 226 5.86 20.07 10.46
N GLY A 227 5.31 19.59 9.35
CA GLY A 227 3.96 19.06 9.28
C GLY A 227 3.96 17.55 9.33
N MET A 228 3.03 17.00 10.11
CA MET A 228 2.72 15.58 10.08
C MET A 228 1.22 15.38 10.15
N ALA A 229 0.68 14.61 9.21
CA ALA A 229 -0.72 14.24 9.19
C ALA A 229 -0.89 12.74 8.96
N VAL A 230 -1.97 12.18 9.51
CA VAL A 230 -2.28 10.75 9.43
C VAL A 230 -3.70 10.60 8.90
N TRP A 231 -3.85 9.83 7.83
CA TRP A 231 -5.12 9.36 7.33
C TRP A 231 -5.33 7.90 7.69
N ARG A 232 -6.44 7.60 8.36
CA ARG A 232 -6.85 6.24 8.73
C ARG A 232 -8.07 5.82 7.92
N GLY A 233 -7.85 5.20 6.77
CA GLY A 233 -8.96 4.77 5.95
C GLY A 233 -8.53 4.16 4.63
N PHE A 234 -9.41 3.33 4.07
CA PHE A 234 -9.12 2.59 2.84
C PHE A 234 -9.00 3.49 1.61
N ASP A 235 -9.86 4.50 1.54
CA ASP A 235 -9.98 5.49 0.46
C ASP A 235 -9.55 6.87 0.96
N THR A 236 -8.77 7.59 0.15
CA THR A 236 -8.28 8.96 0.41
C THR A 236 -9.00 10.01 -0.44
N ALA A 237 -10.03 9.65 -1.20
CA ALA A 237 -10.82 10.56 -2.04
C ALA A 237 -11.24 11.88 -1.35
N PRO A 238 -11.62 11.91 -0.05
CA PRO A 238 -11.98 13.16 0.61
C PRO A 238 -10.88 14.22 0.67
N LEU A 239 -9.62 13.83 0.49
CA LEU A 239 -8.48 14.76 0.47
C LEU A 239 -8.07 15.18 -0.94
N GLU A 240 -8.63 14.58 -1.99
CA GLU A 240 -8.20 14.84 -3.38
C GLU A 240 -8.40 16.29 -3.80
N GLU A 241 -9.53 16.90 -3.44
CA GLU A 241 -9.80 18.30 -3.78
C GLU A 241 -8.75 19.22 -3.13
N PHE A 242 -8.47 19.00 -1.85
CA PHE A 242 -7.48 19.77 -1.10
C PHE A 242 -6.08 19.57 -1.69
N GLY A 243 -5.64 18.33 -1.86
CA GLY A 243 -4.34 18.02 -2.46
C GLY A 243 -4.18 18.62 -3.87
N GLY A 244 -5.25 18.58 -4.67
CA GLY A 244 -5.29 19.23 -5.97
C GLY A 244 -5.15 20.75 -5.89
N LYS A 245 -5.81 21.42 -4.94
CA LYS A 245 -5.65 22.88 -4.73
C LYS A 245 -4.20 23.22 -4.39
N VAL A 246 -3.57 22.51 -3.46
CA VAL A 246 -2.16 22.73 -3.06
C VAL A 246 -1.18 22.47 -4.21
N LYS A 247 -1.45 21.49 -5.08
CA LYS A 247 -0.62 21.28 -6.29
C LYS A 247 -0.77 22.42 -7.31
N ARG A 248 -1.92 23.12 -7.35
CA ARG A 248 -2.23 24.17 -8.34
C ARG A 248 -1.86 25.58 -7.88
N GLY A 249 -1.79 25.83 -6.58
CA GLY A 249 -1.54 27.16 -6.04
C GLY A 249 -1.34 27.16 -4.53
N GLU A 250 -1.07 28.35 -4.00
CA GLU A 250 -0.99 28.61 -2.57
C GLU A 250 -2.39 28.48 -1.92
N VAL A 251 -2.43 27.85 -0.76
CA VAL A 251 -3.65 27.69 0.06
C VAL A 251 -3.41 28.21 1.47
N SER A 252 -4.48 28.55 2.17
CA SER A 252 -4.44 29.08 3.52
C SER A 252 -4.56 27.98 4.58
N ALA A 253 -4.22 28.31 5.83
CA ALA A 253 -4.50 27.43 6.97
C ALA A 253 -6.01 27.19 7.18
N ASP A 254 -6.86 28.16 6.80
CA ASP A 254 -8.32 28.03 6.87
C ASP A 254 -8.84 26.94 5.91
N ASP A 255 -8.21 26.79 4.74
CA ASP A 255 -8.55 25.72 3.79
C ASP A 255 -8.28 24.33 4.39
N LEU A 256 -7.20 24.19 5.16
CA LEU A 256 -6.88 22.97 5.89
C LEU A 256 -7.86 22.74 7.05
N ALA A 257 -8.15 23.79 7.83
CA ALA A 257 -9.07 23.72 8.97
C ALA A 257 -10.52 23.38 8.58
N ALA A 258 -10.91 23.64 7.33
CA ALA A 258 -12.21 23.26 6.79
C ALA A 258 -12.38 21.74 6.59
N ILE A 259 -11.29 20.96 6.61
CA ILE A 259 -11.36 19.50 6.50
C ILE A 259 -11.76 18.91 7.84
N THR A 260 -12.98 18.34 7.90
CA THR A 260 -13.58 17.81 9.13
C THR A 260 -13.74 16.29 9.13
N ASP A 261 -13.11 15.58 8.19
CA ASP A 261 -13.18 14.11 8.12
C ASP A 261 -12.44 13.49 9.31
N GLY A 262 -13.16 12.73 10.14
CA GLY A 262 -12.63 12.13 11.37
C GLY A 262 -11.53 11.08 11.16
N ARG A 263 -11.24 10.69 9.91
CA ARG A 263 -10.11 9.83 9.57
C ARG A 263 -8.79 10.59 9.43
N LEU A 264 -8.84 11.91 9.28
CA LEU A 264 -7.67 12.77 9.25
C LEU A 264 -7.28 13.20 10.67
N SER A 265 -5.99 13.16 10.97
CA SER A 265 -5.42 13.72 12.20
C SER A 265 -4.13 14.45 11.88
N VAL A 266 -4.08 15.76 12.16
CA VAL A 266 -2.83 16.54 12.11
C VAL A 266 -2.15 16.40 13.47
N LEU A 267 -0.92 15.88 13.48
CA LEU A 267 -0.15 15.56 14.70
C LEU A 267 1.02 16.51 14.94
N MET A 268 1.47 17.21 13.90
CA MET A 268 2.39 18.34 13.97
C MET A 268 1.84 19.41 13.03
N ASP A 269 1.52 20.58 13.58
CA ASP A 269 0.72 21.64 12.96
C ASP A 269 1.55 22.86 12.52
N GLY A 270 2.86 22.66 12.33
CA GLY A 270 3.71 23.63 11.64
C GLY A 270 3.24 23.87 10.20
N ARG A 271 3.84 24.84 9.51
CA ARG A 271 3.46 25.21 8.13
C ARG A 271 3.41 24.02 7.16
N GLY A 272 4.27 23.02 7.34
CA GLY A 272 4.28 21.80 6.55
C GLY A 272 2.98 20.99 6.63
N ALA A 273 2.07 21.26 7.58
CA ALA A 273 0.82 20.51 7.73
C ALA A 273 -0.03 20.55 6.46
N ILE A 274 -0.02 21.67 5.73
CA ILE A 274 -0.69 21.81 4.44
C ILE A 274 -0.13 20.80 3.43
N GLY A 275 1.19 20.75 3.25
CA GLY A 275 1.82 19.83 2.32
C GLY A 275 1.70 18.37 2.74
N ALA A 276 1.82 18.10 4.05
CA ALA A 276 1.60 16.79 4.64
C ALA A 276 0.21 16.24 4.30
N VAL A 277 -0.87 17.00 4.55
CA VAL A 277 -2.24 16.59 4.19
C VAL A 277 -2.43 16.49 2.68
N ALA A 278 -1.88 17.44 1.93
CA ALA A 278 -1.98 17.47 0.48
C ALA A 278 -1.32 16.26 -0.21
N ALA A 279 -0.27 15.68 0.39
CA ALA A 279 0.44 14.54 -0.18
C ALA A 279 -0.35 13.23 -0.09
N ILE A 280 -1.13 13.05 0.97
CA ILE A 280 -1.86 11.81 1.29
C ILE A 280 -2.64 11.24 0.10
N PRO A 281 -3.52 11.98 -0.61
CA PRO A 281 -4.33 11.42 -1.69
C PRO A 281 -3.53 10.94 -2.91
N PHE A 282 -2.25 11.31 -3.01
CA PHE A 282 -1.38 10.93 -4.12
C PHE A 282 -0.55 9.66 -3.84
N PHE A 283 -0.76 8.97 -2.71
CA PHE A 283 -0.03 7.73 -2.42
C PHE A 283 -0.18 6.72 -3.58
N THR A 284 0.95 6.21 -4.09
CA THR A 284 1.04 5.31 -5.25
C THR A 284 0.62 5.89 -6.61
N ARG A 285 0.22 7.17 -6.70
CA ARG A 285 -0.07 7.89 -7.96
C ARG A 285 1.19 8.58 -8.48
N TYR A 286 2.28 7.81 -8.67
CA TYR A 286 3.63 8.36 -8.88
C TYR A 286 3.74 9.40 -10.02
N GLU A 287 3.11 9.14 -11.18
CA GLU A 287 3.18 10.05 -12.32
C GLU A 287 2.56 11.43 -11.99
N GLU A 288 1.37 11.42 -11.40
CA GLU A 288 0.66 12.63 -10.99
C GLU A 288 1.31 13.31 -9.78
N ALA A 289 1.79 12.53 -8.82
CA ALA A 289 2.48 13.01 -7.64
C ALA A 289 3.72 13.82 -8.02
N LEU A 290 4.53 13.31 -8.95
CA LEU A 290 5.78 13.94 -9.40
C LEU A 290 5.54 15.10 -10.39
N ALA A 291 4.39 15.15 -11.05
CA ALA A 291 4.08 16.22 -11.99
C ALA A 291 3.94 17.58 -11.30
N LEU A 292 4.66 18.58 -11.83
CA LEU A 292 4.38 19.99 -11.56
C LEU A 292 3.10 20.39 -12.29
N TRP A 293 2.24 21.16 -11.64
CA TRP A 293 1.13 21.80 -12.33
C TRP A 293 1.67 22.79 -13.38
N ASN A 294 1.27 22.59 -14.63
CA ASN A 294 1.73 23.39 -15.77
C ASN A 294 0.66 24.38 -16.29
N GLY A 295 -0.46 24.52 -15.58
CA GLY A 295 -1.57 25.39 -15.99
C GLY A 295 -2.58 24.77 -16.95
N SER A 296 -2.48 23.47 -17.25
CA SER A 296 -3.46 22.75 -18.09
C SER A 296 -3.95 21.46 -17.44
N GLY A 297 -5.28 21.32 -17.34
CA GLY A 297 -6.01 20.21 -16.73
C GLY A 297 -7.44 20.61 -16.42
#